data_AF-A0A0P4W375-F1
#
_entry.id   AF-A0A0P4W375-F1
#
_cell.length_a   1.000
_cell.length_b   1.000
_cell.length_c   1.000
_cell.angle_alpha   90.00
_cell.angle_beta   90.00
_cell.angle_gamma   90.00
#
_symmetry.space_group_name_H-M   'P 1'
#
loop_
_entity.id
_entity.type
_entity.pdbx_description
1 polymer ?
#
loop_
_entity_poly.entity_id
_entity_poly.type
_entity_poly.pdbx_seq_one_letter_code
_entity_poly.pdbx_strand_id
1 'polypeptide(L)'
;MVLGPITIIALCITEVGGVGQAWTIVQNGSRFTFNTDPSIFVRNSVWGYAVYGFYLTLMFYGANQAAFQRFSSMRSLQIAQRITLLTGVGWIILWSVFFFSGLAAYVVYHDCDPLASGKIHKYDMILPYLIMHRLGHLRGVAGLFVAAVCGAVLSSTSSYSNSIACLIWEDFLKEITFFSRLSPTSSVTVLKILSLMAGLVGLILGILMDGLEGHITKITSYITVSTCSSVFTVYLAGILNPWVNYKGAITGFVVSSCFSLWIAFGSLMQGMSSIPTLHVSTSGCNRTHNITASLLTTTYRPNATQAPPPDSSESNTIYDISEFYSGILSLILGLLVANIISIFTGVVNPQTLRTGVVAPQCERFYKYLWLKINGERNPHIQKEIISNS
;
A
#
# COMPACT_ATOMS: atom_id res chain seq x y z
N MET A 1 18.79 -1.67 6.61
CA MET A 1 17.55 -0.94 6.26
C MET A 1 17.25 0.22 7.21
N VAL A 2 17.58 0.15 8.50
CA VAL A 2 17.42 1.30 9.42
C VAL A 2 18.73 2.05 9.64
N LEU A 3 19.79 1.36 10.07
CA LEU A 3 21.07 1.98 10.41
C LEU A 3 21.70 2.76 9.26
N GLY A 4 21.74 2.18 8.05
CA GLY A 4 22.35 2.85 6.88
C GLY A 4 21.71 4.22 6.56
N PRO A 5 20.37 4.27 6.37
CA PRO A 5 19.65 5.54 6.24
C PRO A 5 19.89 6.53 7.39
N ILE A 6 19.89 6.07 8.65
CA ILE A 6 20.20 6.93 9.81
C ILE A 6 21.62 7.52 9.71
N THR A 7 22.62 6.70 9.38
CA THR A 7 24.01 7.17 9.19
C THR A 7 24.08 8.23 8.10
N ILE A 8 23.36 8.04 7.00
CA ILE A 8 23.32 9.03 5.91
C ILE A 8 22.66 10.32 6.33
N ILE A 9 21.52 10.26 7.01
CA ILE A 9 20.84 11.45 7.54
C ILE A 9 21.81 12.25 8.42
N ALA A 10 22.50 11.57 9.35
CA ALA A 10 23.46 12.20 10.24
C ALA A 10 24.62 12.87 9.46
N LEU A 11 25.19 12.17 8.47
CA LEU A 11 26.27 12.72 7.64
C LEU A 11 25.82 13.95 6.84
N CYS A 12 24.66 13.88 6.19
CA CYS A 12 24.11 14.99 5.41
C CYS A 12 23.90 16.24 6.28
N ILE A 13 23.39 16.04 7.50
CA ILE A 13 23.20 17.12 8.47
C ILE A 13 24.55 17.74 8.85
N THR A 14 25.58 16.93 9.10
CA THR A 14 26.92 17.45 9.45
C THR A 14 27.60 18.17 8.29
N GLU A 15 27.45 17.70 7.05
CA GLU A 15 28.05 18.33 5.87
C GLU A 15 27.52 19.74 5.62
N VAL A 16 26.25 19.98 5.94
CA VAL A 16 25.56 21.25 5.69
C VAL A 16 25.69 22.22 6.87
N GLY A 17 26.43 21.86 7.92
CA GLY A 17 26.68 22.74 9.07
C GLY A 17 25.64 22.59 10.20
N GLY A 18 24.90 21.48 10.24
CA GLY A 18 23.99 21.13 11.33
C GLY A 18 22.51 21.17 10.96
N VAL A 19 21.67 20.78 11.94
CA VAL A 19 20.22 20.61 11.74
C VAL A 19 19.53 21.92 11.34
N GLY A 20 19.96 23.05 11.91
CA GLY A 20 19.39 24.36 11.62
C GLY A 20 19.53 24.75 10.14
N GLN A 21 20.72 24.62 9.58
CA GLN A 21 20.96 24.93 8.16
C GLN A 21 20.25 23.95 7.23
N ALA A 22 20.27 22.65 7.56
CA ALA A 22 19.54 21.64 6.82
C ALA A 22 18.03 21.95 6.77
N TRP A 23 17.45 22.38 7.89
CA TRP A 23 16.04 22.77 7.96
C TRP A 23 15.73 24.02 7.13
N THR A 24 16.59 25.04 7.17
CA THR A 24 16.45 26.24 6.34
C THR A 24 16.44 25.90 4.84
N ILE A 25 17.31 25.00 4.38
CA ILE A 25 17.34 24.55 2.98
C ILE A 25 16.03 23.83 2.59
N VAL A 26 15.52 22.96 3.47
CA VAL A 26 14.24 22.27 3.26
C VAL A 26 13.08 23.26 3.15
N GLN A 27 13.04 24.26 4.03
CA GLN A 27 12.01 25.30 4.03
C GLN A 27 12.08 26.17 2.76
N ASN A 28 13.26 26.65 2.39
CA ASN A 28 13.46 27.43 1.16
C ASN A 28 13.06 26.64 -0.10
N GLY A 29 13.32 25.33 -0.08
CA GLY A 29 12.92 24.41 -1.14
C GLY A 29 11.44 24.03 -1.17
N SER A 30 10.64 24.49 -0.20
CA SER A 30 9.25 24.06 0.01
C SER A 30 9.09 22.53 0.06
N ARG A 31 10.10 21.81 0.56
CA ARG A 31 10.13 20.32 0.55
C ARG A 31 9.43 19.68 1.73
N PHE A 32 9.03 20.47 2.73
CA PHE A 32 8.27 20.03 3.88
C PHE A 32 7.05 20.91 4.04
N THR A 33 5.92 20.47 3.48
CA THR A 33 4.64 21.19 3.52
C THR A 33 3.53 20.26 4.00
N PHE A 34 2.71 20.75 4.94
CA PHE A 34 1.49 20.07 5.36
C PHE A 34 0.34 20.60 4.53
N ASN A 35 0.00 19.89 3.45
CA ASN A 35 -1.18 20.22 2.68
C ASN A 35 -2.43 19.67 3.39
N THR A 36 -3.21 20.56 4.02
CA THR A 36 -4.42 20.23 4.77
C THR A 36 -5.71 20.40 3.96
N ASP A 37 -5.60 20.57 2.64
CA ASP A 37 -6.75 20.64 1.75
C ASP A 37 -7.58 19.33 1.82
N PRO A 38 -8.87 19.39 2.20
CA PRO A 38 -9.74 18.22 2.29
C PRO A 38 -10.21 17.69 0.92
N SER A 39 -9.87 18.35 -0.19
CA SER A 39 -10.24 17.92 -1.53
C SER A 39 -9.74 16.51 -1.86
N ILE A 40 -10.63 15.68 -2.41
CA ILE A 40 -10.32 14.32 -2.85
C ILE A 40 -9.46 14.27 -4.12
N PHE A 41 -9.36 15.40 -4.83
CA PHE A 41 -8.57 15.56 -6.06
C PHE A 41 -7.11 15.90 -5.75
N VAL A 42 -6.82 16.35 -4.54
CA VAL A 42 -5.45 16.61 -4.10
C VAL A 42 -4.78 15.28 -3.78
N ARG A 43 -3.77 14.92 -4.57
CA ARG A 43 -3.04 13.65 -4.41
C ARG A 43 -2.41 13.51 -3.01
N ASN A 44 -1.62 14.51 -2.62
CA ASN A 44 -0.80 14.49 -1.41
C ASN A 44 -1.35 15.44 -0.33
N SER A 45 -2.51 15.10 0.25
CA SER A 45 -3.03 15.81 1.44
C SER A 45 -2.85 14.98 2.70
N VAL A 46 -2.75 15.66 3.85
CA VAL A 46 -2.69 15.01 5.18
C VAL A 46 -3.88 14.08 5.37
N TRP A 47 -5.07 14.50 4.91
CA TRP A 47 -6.29 13.70 4.97
C TRP A 47 -6.22 12.46 4.06
N GLY A 48 -5.75 12.62 2.82
CA GLY A 48 -5.58 11.50 1.89
C GLY A 48 -4.63 10.45 2.46
N TYR A 49 -3.49 10.86 3.01
CA TYR A 49 -2.54 9.93 3.66
C TYR A 49 -3.09 9.28 4.93
N ALA A 50 -3.81 10.03 5.77
CA ALA A 50 -4.40 9.48 7.00
C ALA A 50 -5.44 8.39 6.66
N VAL A 51 -6.31 8.70 5.71
CA VAL A 51 -7.35 7.80 5.21
C VAL A 51 -6.74 6.57 4.55
N TYR A 52 -5.76 6.76 3.66
CA TYR A 52 -5.03 5.68 3.00
C TYR A 52 -4.26 4.80 3.99
N GLY A 53 -3.56 5.40 4.95
CA GLY A 53 -2.78 4.68 5.96
C GLY A 53 -3.66 3.84 6.87
N PHE A 54 -4.79 4.40 7.34
CA PHE A 54 -5.79 3.65 8.10
C PHE A 54 -6.32 2.47 7.28
N TYR A 55 -6.73 2.74 6.05
CA TYR A 55 -7.27 1.75 5.14
C TYR A 55 -6.29 0.60 4.87
N LEU A 56 -5.07 0.90 4.41
CA LEU A 56 -4.05 -0.12 4.15
C LEU A 56 -3.70 -0.95 5.39
N THR A 57 -3.60 -0.30 6.55
CA THR A 57 -3.32 -1.01 7.81
C THR A 57 -4.42 -2.01 8.13
N LEU A 58 -5.68 -1.58 7.99
CA LEU A 58 -6.83 -2.44 8.23
C LEU A 58 -6.86 -3.62 7.26
N MET A 59 -6.55 -3.40 5.98
CA MET A 59 -6.42 -4.50 5.00
C MET A 59 -5.32 -5.46 5.34
N PHE A 60 -4.14 -4.91 5.62
CA PHE A 60 -2.93 -5.68 5.78
C PHE A 60 -3.06 -6.62 6.98
N TYR A 61 -3.71 -6.20 8.06
CA TYR A 61 -3.91 -7.06 9.22
C TYR A 61 -5.24 -7.81 9.22
N GLY A 62 -6.27 -7.31 8.53
CA GLY A 62 -7.61 -7.88 8.53
C GLY A 62 -7.87 -8.95 7.46
N ALA A 63 -7.26 -8.81 6.27
CA ALA A 63 -7.57 -9.65 5.12
C ALA A 63 -6.34 -10.21 4.38
N ASN A 64 -5.12 -9.79 4.72
CA ASN A 64 -3.92 -10.30 4.06
C ASN A 64 -3.54 -11.69 4.58
N GLN A 65 -3.41 -12.64 3.67
CA GLN A 65 -3.00 -14.00 3.98
C GLN A 65 -1.64 -14.08 4.69
N ALA A 66 -0.66 -13.26 4.28
CA ALA A 66 0.66 -13.26 4.90
C ALA A 66 0.61 -12.85 6.38
N ALA A 67 -0.29 -11.93 6.74
CA ALA A 67 -0.50 -11.52 8.12
C ALA A 67 -1.27 -12.59 8.91
N PHE A 68 -2.33 -13.15 8.31
CA PHE A 68 -3.11 -14.22 8.91
C PHE A 68 -2.23 -15.42 9.33
N GLN A 69 -1.36 -15.90 8.44
CA GLN A 69 -0.44 -17.00 8.73
C GLN A 69 0.47 -16.71 9.93
N ARG A 70 0.94 -15.48 10.08
CA ARG A 70 1.77 -15.06 11.21
C ARG A 70 0.97 -15.07 12.51
N PHE A 71 -0.29 -14.63 12.48
CA PHE A 71 -1.17 -14.65 13.65
C PHE A 71 -1.57 -16.06 14.07
N SER A 72 -1.90 -16.94 13.11
CA SER A 72 -2.24 -18.35 13.40
C SER A 72 -1.08 -19.15 13.98
N SER A 73 0.16 -18.70 13.78
CA SER A 73 1.36 -19.33 14.35
C SER A 73 1.65 -18.88 15.80
N MET A 74 0.87 -17.94 16.34
CA MET A 74 1.08 -17.41 17.69
C MET A 74 0.34 -18.24 18.75
N ARG A 75 0.93 -18.32 19.95
CA ARG A 75 0.41 -19.12 21.06
C ARG A 75 -0.88 -18.59 21.67
N SER A 76 -1.15 -17.28 21.56
CA SER A 76 -2.35 -16.66 22.13
C SER A 76 -2.72 -15.35 21.41
N LEU A 77 -4.00 -14.99 21.48
CA LEU A 77 -4.52 -13.75 20.92
C LEU A 77 -3.87 -12.50 21.54
N GLN A 78 -3.61 -12.53 22.85
CA GLN A 78 -2.98 -11.40 23.55
C GLN A 78 -1.56 -11.14 23.04
N ILE A 79 -0.81 -12.20 22.72
CA ILE A 79 0.53 -12.07 22.13
C ILE A 79 0.42 -11.47 20.72
N ALA A 80 -0.54 -11.94 19.92
CA ALA A 80 -0.79 -11.39 18.58
C ALA A 80 -1.12 -9.90 18.60
N GLN A 81 -1.97 -9.46 19.52
CA GLN A 81 -2.30 -8.04 19.70
C GLN A 81 -1.08 -7.20 20.08
N ARG A 82 -0.29 -7.65 21.07
CA ARG A 82 0.93 -6.94 21.50
C ARG A 82 1.98 -6.86 20.40
N ILE A 83 2.22 -7.96 19.67
CA ILE A 83 3.18 -7.98 18.56
C ILE A 83 2.71 -7.07 17.42
N THR A 84 1.41 -7.03 17.14
CA THR A 84 0.84 -6.12 16.12
C THR A 84 1.08 -4.67 16.51
N LEU A 85 0.85 -4.29 17.78
CA LEU A 85 1.13 -2.94 18.27
C LEU A 85 2.62 -2.58 18.16
N LEU A 86 3.50 -3.49 18.57
CA LEU A 86 4.95 -3.29 18.46
C LEU A 86 5.39 -3.16 16.99
N THR A 87 4.78 -3.93 16.10
CA THR A 87 5.02 -3.84 14.65
C THR A 87 4.59 -2.48 14.11
N GLY A 88 3.47 -1.93 14.58
CA GLY A 88 3.02 -0.58 14.24
C GLY A 88 4.04 0.49 14.63
N VAL A 89 4.60 0.42 15.84
CA VAL A 89 5.69 1.32 16.27
C VAL A 89 6.93 1.17 15.36
N GLY A 90 7.30 -0.07 15.03
CA GLY A 90 8.39 -0.34 14.09
C GLY A 90 8.17 0.27 12.71
N TRP A 91 6.96 0.21 12.17
CA TRP A 91 6.59 0.84 10.90
C TRP A 91 6.71 2.36 10.96
N ILE A 92 6.24 3.01 12.04
CA ILE A 92 6.34 4.46 12.21
C ILE A 92 7.81 4.88 12.17
N ILE A 93 8.68 4.19 12.91
CA ILE A 93 10.12 4.47 12.94
C ILE A 93 10.73 4.29 11.55
N LEU A 94 10.43 3.16 10.88
CA LEU A 94 11.00 2.83 9.58
C LEU A 94 10.60 3.84 8.50
N TRP A 95 9.30 4.18 8.40
CA TRP A 95 8.80 5.16 7.43
C TRP A 95 9.35 6.56 7.70
N SER A 96 9.47 6.95 8.97
CA SER A 96 10.10 8.23 9.34
C SER A 96 11.54 8.30 8.84
N VAL A 97 12.33 7.24 9.06
CA VAL A 97 13.72 7.17 8.59
C VAL A 97 13.80 7.28 7.07
N PHE A 98 12.94 6.59 6.31
CA PHE A 98 12.93 6.72 4.85
C PHE A 98 12.52 8.10 4.36
N PHE A 99 11.52 8.71 4.99
CA PHE A 99 11.10 10.08 4.67
C PHE A 99 12.23 11.09 4.90
N PHE A 100 12.87 11.05 6.08
CA PHE A 100 14.01 11.93 6.38
C PHE A 100 15.23 11.64 5.51
N SER A 101 15.42 10.42 5.02
CA SER A 101 16.49 10.10 4.07
C SER A 101 16.26 10.77 2.71
N GLY A 102 15.00 10.87 2.26
CA GLY A 102 14.64 11.63 1.06
C GLY A 102 14.91 13.13 1.23
N LEU A 103 14.56 13.69 2.40
CA LEU A 103 14.90 15.09 2.74
C LEU A 103 16.41 15.32 2.82
N ALA A 104 17.17 14.39 3.42
CA ALA A 104 18.62 14.47 3.48
C ALA A 104 19.25 14.46 2.08
N ALA A 105 18.74 13.63 1.17
CA ALA A 105 19.15 13.64 -0.23
C ALA A 105 18.87 15.00 -0.89
N TYR A 106 17.70 15.60 -0.67
CA TYR A 106 17.42 16.94 -1.17
C TYR A 106 18.38 17.99 -0.61
N VAL A 107 18.64 17.98 0.70
CA VAL A 107 19.54 18.94 1.35
C VAL A 107 20.93 18.92 0.72
N VAL A 108 21.48 17.73 0.44
CA VAL A 108 22.79 17.58 -0.21
C VAL A 108 22.76 18.03 -1.68
N TYR A 109 21.66 17.78 -2.39
CA TYR A 109 21.54 18.01 -3.83
C TYR A 109 20.72 19.25 -4.21
N HIS A 110 20.41 20.14 -3.27
CA HIS A 110 19.52 21.29 -3.52
C HIS A 110 20.03 22.22 -4.64
N ASP A 111 21.35 22.39 -4.74
CA ASP A 111 22.02 23.21 -5.76
C ASP A 111 22.39 22.43 -7.04
N CYS A 112 22.48 21.10 -6.95
CA CYS A 112 22.86 20.23 -8.05
C CYS A 112 22.07 18.93 -7.99
N ASP A 113 20.90 18.95 -8.62
CA ASP A 113 20.04 17.79 -8.73
C ASP A 113 20.69 16.72 -9.64
N PRO A 114 20.93 15.49 -9.13
CA PRO A 114 21.62 14.45 -9.86
C PRO A 114 20.82 13.90 -11.04
N LEU A 115 19.49 14.00 -11.02
CA LEU A 115 18.64 13.54 -12.13
C LEU A 115 18.67 14.57 -13.26
N ALA A 116 18.45 15.84 -12.95
CA ALA A 116 18.50 16.94 -13.91
C ALA A 116 19.91 17.11 -14.51
N SER A 117 20.96 16.79 -13.75
CA SER A 117 22.34 16.79 -14.24
C SER A 117 22.74 15.51 -15.00
N GLY A 118 21.84 14.53 -15.18
CA GLY A 118 22.10 13.28 -15.89
C GLY A 118 23.03 12.28 -15.17
N LYS A 119 23.27 12.44 -13.86
CA LYS A 119 24.06 11.50 -13.05
C LYS A 119 23.28 10.25 -12.64
N ILE A 120 21.95 10.36 -12.61
CA ILE A 120 21.01 9.24 -12.44
C ILE A 120 19.93 9.32 -13.52
N HIS A 121 19.29 8.18 -13.82
CA HIS A 121 18.26 8.07 -14.86
C HIS A 121 16.83 7.95 -14.32
N LYS A 122 16.67 7.53 -13.07
CA LYS A 122 15.37 7.35 -12.41
C LYS A 122 15.40 7.96 -11.00
N TYR A 123 14.27 8.54 -10.56
CA TYR A 123 14.15 9.14 -9.21
C TYR A 123 14.46 8.13 -8.09
N ASP A 124 14.08 6.87 -8.26
CA ASP A 124 14.27 5.81 -7.26
C ASP A 124 15.75 5.49 -6.98
N MET A 125 16.67 5.94 -7.86
CA MET A 125 18.11 5.75 -7.71
C MET A 125 18.76 6.77 -6.78
N ILE A 126 18.05 7.83 -6.35
CA ILE A 126 18.65 8.94 -5.60
C ILE A 126 19.29 8.50 -4.27
N LEU A 127 18.62 7.62 -3.52
CA LEU A 127 19.11 7.17 -2.23
C LEU A 127 20.31 6.22 -2.41
N PRO A 128 20.25 5.16 -3.25
CA PRO A 128 21.44 4.38 -3.60
C PRO A 128 22.61 5.23 -4.09
N TYR A 129 22.34 6.22 -4.94
CA TYR A 129 23.36 7.14 -5.45
C TYR A 129 24.01 7.95 -4.32
N LEU A 130 23.22 8.51 -3.40
CA LEU A 130 23.71 9.23 -2.23
C LEU A 130 24.62 8.37 -1.36
N ILE A 131 24.23 7.13 -1.09
CA ILE A 131 25.03 6.17 -0.32
C ILE A 131 26.38 5.97 -1.00
N MET A 132 26.37 5.67 -2.30
CA MET A 132 27.60 5.37 -3.04
C MET A 132 28.50 6.59 -3.18
N HIS A 133 27.93 7.78 -3.40
CA HIS A 133 28.68 9.02 -3.54
C HIS A 133 29.36 9.41 -2.22
N ARG A 134 28.65 9.36 -1.08
CA ARG A 134 29.21 9.82 0.21
C ARG A 134 29.96 8.74 0.96
N LEU A 135 29.48 7.51 0.94
CA LEU A 135 30.02 6.40 1.73
C LEU A 135 30.83 5.40 0.91
N GLY A 136 30.96 5.57 -0.41
CA GLY A 136 31.69 4.65 -1.28
C GLY A 136 33.18 4.52 -0.95
N HIS A 137 33.76 5.52 -0.26
CA HIS A 137 35.14 5.47 0.22
C HIS A 137 35.33 4.45 1.37
N LEU A 138 34.26 4.12 2.10
CA LEU A 138 34.29 3.12 3.17
C LEU A 138 34.14 1.72 2.58
N ARG A 139 35.21 0.91 2.69
CA ARG A 139 35.21 -0.48 2.23
C ARG A 139 34.09 -1.27 2.91
N GLY A 140 33.24 -1.91 2.11
CA GLY A 140 32.16 -2.78 2.57
C GLY A 140 30.79 -2.13 2.74
N VAL A 141 30.68 -0.80 2.78
CA VAL A 141 29.36 -0.13 2.97
C VAL A 141 28.42 -0.37 1.80
N ALA A 142 28.93 -0.32 0.57
CA ALA A 142 28.16 -0.65 -0.63
C ALA A 142 27.59 -2.08 -0.56
N GLY A 143 28.42 -3.06 -0.19
CA GLY A 143 28.02 -4.45 -0.03
C GLY A 143 26.98 -4.64 1.08
N LEU A 144 27.17 -3.98 2.23
CA LEU A 144 26.20 -4.02 3.33
C LEU A 144 24.85 -3.41 2.94
N PHE A 145 24.87 -2.31 2.19
CA PHE A 145 23.65 -1.69 1.68
C PHE A 145 22.90 -2.61 0.73
N VAL A 146 23.57 -3.15 -0.29
CA VAL A 146 22.97 -4.09 -1.25
C VAL A 146 22.44 -5.33 -0.52
N ALA A 147 23.21 -5.92 0.40
CA ALA A 147 22.76 -7.07 1.19
C ALA A 147 21.50 -6.76 2.00
N ALA A 148 21.42 -5.58 2.62
CA ALA A 148 20.25 -5.17 3.39
C ALA A 148 19.01 -4.93 2.51
N VAL A 149 19.17 -4.34 1.31
CA VAL A 149 18.06 -4.11 0.37
C VAL A 149 17.57 -5.45 -0.18
N CYS A 150 18.49 -6.30 -0.66
CA CYS A 150 18.17 -7.63 -1.16
C CYS A 150 17.48 -8.47 -0.07
N GLY A 151 17.96 -8.42 1.18
CA GLY A 151 17.32 -9.11 2.30
C GLY A 151 15.90 -8.63 2.57
N ALA A 152 15.65 -7.33 2.51
CA ALA A 152 14.30 -6.77 2.68
C ALA A 152 13.34 -7.22 1.56
N VAL A 153 13.78 -7.16 0.31
CA VAL A 153 13.00 -7.61 -0.86
C VAL A 153 12.73 -9.12 -0.75
N LEU A 154 13.74 -9.95 -0.51
CA LEU A 154 13.59 -11.40 -0.38
C LEU A 154 12.64 -11.79 0.76
N SER A 155 12.66 -11.07 1.89
CA SER A 155 11.75 -11.34 3.02
C SER A 155 10.28 -11.10 2.66
N SER A 156 10.01 -10.09 1.83
CA SER A 156 8.65 -9.77 1.37
C SER A 156 8.21 -10.74 0.29
N THR A 157 9.05 -10.95 -0.73
CA THR A 157 8.76 -11.87 -1.84
C THR A 157 8.53 -13.29 -1.36
N SER A 158 9.36 -13.81 -0.44
CA SER A 158 9.16 -15.15 0.13
C SER A 158 7.84 -15.28 0.89
N SER A 159 7.43 -14.26 1.66
CA SER A 159 6.15 -14.25 2.38
C SER A 159 4.97 -14.29 1.41
N TYR A 160 5.02 -13.52 0.33
CA TYR A 160 3.95 -13.49 -0.69
C TYR A 160 3.91 -14.77 -1.53
N SER A 161 5.04 -15.28 -2.00
CA SER A 161 5.10 -16.57 -2.71
C SER A 161 4.58 -17.73 -1.87
N ASN A 162 4.92 -17.77 -0.57
CA ASN A 162 4.38 -18.74 0.35
C ASN A 162 2.86 -18.58 0.54
N SER A 163 2.39 -17.34 0.69
CA SER A 163 0.96 -17.06 0.87
C SER A 163 0.14 -17.51 -0.35
N ILE A 164 0.61 -17.22 -1.57
CA ILE A 164 -0.02 -17.66 -2.82
C ILE A 164 -0.05 -19.18 -2.91
N ALA A 165 1.06 -19.85 -2.61
CA ALA A 165 1.13 -21.31 -2.61
C ALA A 165 0.14 -21.93 -1.63
N CYS A 166 0.03 -21.37 -0.42
CA CYS A 166 -0.93 -21.83 0.58
C CYS A 166 -2.39 -21.58 0.18
N LEU A 167 -2.70 -20.43 -0.44
CA LEU A 167 -4.05 -20.15 -0.94
C LEU A 167 -4.45 -21.14 -2.04
N ILE A 168 -3.57 -21.35 -3.03
CA ILE A 168 -3.82 -22.33 -4.10
C ILE A 168 -4.05 -23.73 -3.51
N TRP A 169 -3.24 -24.09 -2.50
CA TRP A 169 -3.36 -25.39 -1.85
C TRP A 169 -4.67 -25.55 -1.08
N GLU A 170 -4.95 -24.67 -0.11
CA GLU A 170 -6.10 -24.79 0.80
C GLU A 170 -7.43 -24.50 0.11
N ASP A 171 -7.48 -23.53 -0.81
CA ASP A 171 -8.74 -23.09 -1.42
C ASP A 171 -9.13 -23.89 -2.67
N PHE A 172 -8.18 -24.55 -3.33
CA PHE A 172 -8.43 -25.24 -4.61
C PHE A 172 -7.91 -26.67 -4.64
N LEU A 173 -6.61 -26.90 -4.43
CA LEU A 173 -6.03 -28.22 -4.66
C LEU A 173 -6.53 -29.25 -3.65
N LYS A 174 -6.64 -28.89 -2.37
CA LYS A 174 -7.04 -29.82 -1.31
C LYS A 174 -8.47 -30.33 -1.44
N GLU A 175 -9.34 -29.61 -2.16
CA GLU A 175 -10.70 -30.06 -2.50
C GLU A 175 -10.71 -31.14 -3.59
N ILE A 176 -9.62 -31.29 -4.36
CA ILE A 176 -9.50 -32.30 -5.41
C ILE A 176 -9.05 -33.63 -4.78
N THR A 177 -9.81 -34.70 -5.03
CA THR A 177 -9.62 -36.05 -4.43
C THR A 177 -8.19 -36.61 -4.56
N PHE A 178 -7.48 -36.27 -5.63
CA PHE A 178 -6.09 -36.70 -5.82
C PHE A 178 -5.14 -36.04 -4.81
N PHE A 179 -5.24 -34.73 -4.65
CA PHE A 179 -4.36 -33.95 -3.77
C PHE A 179 -4.71 -34.13 -2.30
N SER A 180 -6.00 -34.32 -1.97
CA SER A 180 -6.45 -34.55 -0.59
C SER A 180 -5.91 -35.85 0.02
N ARG A 181 -5.52 -36.82 -0.82
CA ARG A 181 -4.94 -38.11 -0.42
C ARG A 181 -3.42 -38.11 -0.35
N LEU A 182 -2.77 -36.99 -0.67
CA LEU A 182 -1.31 -36.91 -0.63
C LEU A 182 -0.80 -37.01 0.80
N SER A 183 0.37 -37.65 0.96
CA SER A 183 1.09 -37.65 2.24
C SER A 183 1.49 -36.22 2.62
N PRO A 184 1.76 -35.94 3.91
CA PRO A 184 2.25 -34.63 4.35
C PRO A 184 3.53 -34.19 3.60
N THR A 185 4.45 -35.12 3.36
CA THR A 185 5.71 -34.87 2.64
C THR A 185 5.47 -34.51 1.18
N SER A 186 4.55 -35.21 0.51
CA SER A 186 4.19 -34.91 -0.88
C SER A 186 3.46 -33.56 -0.98
N SER A 187 2.59 -33.25 -0.01
CA SER A 187 1.87 -31.97 0.07
C SER A 187 2.83 -30.79 0.22
N VAL A 188 3.84 -30.91 1.10
CA VAL A 188 4.91 -29.91 1.25
C VAL A 188 5.71 -29.74 -0.05
N THR A 189 5.94 -30.84 -0.78
CA THR A 189 6.63 -30.77 -2.08
C THR A 189 5.83 -29.98 -3.11
N VAL A 190 4.52 -30.20 -3.19
CA VAL A 190 3.62 -29.41 -4.04
C VAL A 190 3.64 -27.93 -3.65
N LEU A 191 3.53 -27.61 -2.35
CA LEU A 191 3.63 -26.24 -1.83
C LEU A 191 4.95 -25.55 -2.23
N LYS A 192 6.09 -26.27 -2.16
CA LYS A 192 7.38 -25.74 -2.61
C LYS A 192 7.40 -25.44 -4.12
N ILE A 193 6.82 -26.31 -4.94
CA ILE A 193 6.71 -26.11 -6.39
C ILE A 193 5.82 -24.91 -6.70
N LEU A 194 4.66 -24.78 -6.03
CA LEU A 194 3.77 -23.63 -6.19
C LEU A 194 4.45 -22.31 -5.80
N SER A 195 5.19 -22.30 -4.70
CA SER A 195 5.95 -21.13 -4.25
C SER A 195 7.03 -20.72 -5.26
N LEU A 196 7.73 -21.69 -5.85
CA LEU A 196 8.69 -21.45 -6.94
C LEU A 196 8.01 -20.85 -8.17
N MET A 197 6.88 -21.40 -8.59
CA MET A 197 6.10 -20.90 -9.74
C MET A 197 5.59 -19.48 -9.50
N ALA A 198 5.06 -19.19 -8.31
CA ALA A 198 4.62 -17.85 -7.94
C ALA A 198 5.80 -16.84 -7.99
N GLY A 199 6.98 -17.24 -7.51
CA GLY A 199 8.20 -16.43 -7.61
C GLY A 199 8.64 -16.19 -9.05
N LEU A 200 8.57 -17.20 -9.92
CA LEU A 200 8.91 -17.07 -11.34
C LEU A 200 7.95 -16.14 -12.08
N VAL A 201 6.64 -16.22 -11.82
CA VAL A 201 5.65 -15.28 -12.35
C VAL A 201 5.95 -13.86 -11.86
N GLY A 202 6.25 -13.69 -10.57
CA GLY A 202 6.65 -12.40 -10.02
C GLY A 202 7.91 -11.83 -10.68
N LEU A 203 8.90 -12.67 -11.01
CA LEU A 203 10.10 -12.26 -11.75
C LEU A 203 9.76 -11.76 -13.16
N ILE A 204 8.91 -12.50 -13.90
CA ILE A 204 8.49 -12.12 -15.26
C ILE A 204 7.75 -10.77 -15.22
N LEU A 205 6.81 -10.61 -14.27
CA LEU A 205 6.09 -9.34 -14.08
C LEU A 205 7.05 -8.20 -13.71
N GLY A 206 8.04 -8.46 -12.85
CA GLY A 206 9.06 -7.47 -12.49
C GLY A 206 9.90 -7.00 -13.68
N ILE A 207 10.26 -7.90 -14.60
CA ILE A 207 10.95 -7.55 -15.84
C ILE A 207 10.05 -6.70 -16.75
N LEU A 208 8.77 -7.05 -16.85
CA LEU A 208 7.80 -6.28 -17.65
C LEU A 208 7.59 -4.86 -17.10
N MET A 209 7.68 -4.67 -15.79
CA MET A 209 7.56 -3.35 -15.15
C MET A 209 8.71 -2.39 -15.51
N ASP A 210 9.89 -2.88 -15.88
CA ASP A 210 11.02 -2.00 -16.25
C ASP A 210 10.77 -1.24 -17.56
N GLY A 211 9.93 -1.79 -18.44
CA GLY A 211 9.50 -1.15 -19.69
C GLY A 211 8.38 -0.12 -19.54
N LEU A 212 7.82 0.06 -18.33
CA LEU A 212 6.79 1.06 -18.07
C LEU A 212 7.43 2.39 -17.68
N GLU A 213 7.18 3.42 -18.47
CA GLU A 213 7.56 4.80 -18.13
C GLU A 213 6.63 5.36 -17.04
N GLY A 214 7.22 5.99 -16.01
CA GLY A 214 6.48 6.66 -14.95
C GLY A 214 7.02 6.39 -13.54
N HIS A 215 6.33 6.95 -12.54
CA HIS A 215 6.65 6.72 -11.14
C HIS A 215 6.09 5.36 -10.69
N ILE A 216 6.97 4.38 -10.47
CA ILE A 216 6.62 3.02 -10.04
C ILE A 216 5.72 3.03 -8.80
N THR A 217 5.94 3.98 -7.88
CA THR A 217 5.13 4.14 -6.65
C THR A 217 3.68 4.50 -6.95
N LYS A 218 3.39 5.27 -8.00
CA LYS A 218 2.02 5.61 -8.41
C LYS A 218 1.32 4.37 -8.99
N ILE A 219 1.98 3.70 -9.93
CA ILE A 219 1.44 2.50 -10.59
C ILE A 219 1.16 1.39 -9.55
N THR A 220 2.11 1.13 -8.66
CA THR A 220 1.96 0.10 -7.63
C THR A 220 0.89 0.45 -6.60
N SER A 221 0.72 1.74 -6.26
CA SER A 221 -0.37 2.20 -5.38
C SER A 221 -1.74 1.94 -6.00
N TYR A 222 -1.95 2.33 -7.27
CA TYR A 222 -3.21 2.05 -7.98
C TYR A 222 -3.54 0.55 -8.05
N ILE A 223 -2.56 -0.30 -8.39
CA ILE A 223 -2.76 -1.75 -8.46
C ILE A 223 -3.13 -2.32 -7.10
N THR A 224 -2.42 -1.89 -6.06
CA THR A 224 -2.61 -2.35 -4.68
C THR A 224 -3.99 -1.94 -4.18
N VAL A 225 -4.34 -0.66 -4.32
CA VAL A 225 -5.63 -0.13 -3.89
C VAL A 225 -6.77 -0.81 -4.65
N SER A 226 -6.67 -0.93 -5.97
CA SER A 226 -7.70 -1.54 -6.80
C SER A 226 -8.02 -2.97 -6.37
N THR A 227 -6.98 -3.79 -6.17
CA THR A 227 -7.12 -5.21 -5.82
C THR A 227 -7.57 -5.41 -4.38
N CYS A 228 -6.99 -4.65 -3.43
CA CYS A 228 -7.29 -4.80 -2.02
C CYS A 228 -8.75 -4.42 -1.69
N SER A 229 -9.29 -3.38 -2.33
CA SER A 229 -10.64 -2.86 -2.05
C SER A 229 -11.74 -3.90 -2.23
N SER A 230 -11.65 -4.66 -3.32
CA SER A 230 -12.66 -5.66 -3.66
C SER A 230 -12.66 -6.82 -2.69
N VAL A 231 -11.48 -7.38 -2.39
CA VAL A 231 -11.37 -8.51 -1.45
C VAL A 231 -11.90 -8.10 -0.09
N PHE A 232 -11.49 -6.93 0.40
CA PHE A 232 -11.93 -6.48 1.71
C PHE A 232 -13.41 -6.11 1.77
N THR A 233 -14.05 -5.74 0.65
CA THR A 233 -15.51 -5.59 0.60
C THR A 233 -16.19 -6.85 1.12
N VAL A 234 -15.72 -8.04 0.72
CA VAL A 234 -16.28 -9.31 1.17
C VAL A 234 -16.01 -9.56 2.65
N TYR A 235 -14.78 -9.35 3.10
CA TYR A 235 -14.42 -9.51 4.52
C TYR A 235 -15.24 -8.57 5.41
N LEU A 236 -15.32 -7.29 5.05
CA LEU A 236 -15.99 -6.28 5.84
C LEU A 236 -17.50 -6.48 5.84
N ALA A 237 -18.10 -6.87 4.70
CA ALA A 237 -19.50 -7.27 4.65
C ALA A 237 -19.77 -8.49 5.55
N GLY A 238 -18.91 -9.50 5.53
CA GLY A 238 -19.06 -10.69 6.38
C GLY A 238 -18.92 -10.40 7.88
N ILE A 239 -18.00 -9.51 8.25
CA ILE A 239 -17.72 -9.17 9.65
C ILE A 239 -18.77 -8.20 10.23
N LEU A 240 -19.14 -7.16 9.48
CA LEU A 240 -19.98 -6.07 9.98
C LEU A 240 -21.46 -6.22 9.62
N ASN A 241 -21.81 -6.94 8.56
CA ASN A 241 -23.16 -6.99 8.01
C ASN A 241 -23.71 -8.43 8.02
N PRO A 242 -24.14 -8.95 9.18
CA PRO A 242 -24.57 -10.35 9.34
C PRO A 242 -25.79 -10.75 8.49
N TRP A 243 -26.50 -9.80 7.90
CA TRP A 243 -27.62 -10.06 6.98
C TRP A 243 -27.17 -10.29 5.53
N VAL A 244 -25.93 -9.97 5.17
CA VAL A 244 -25.41 -10.12 3.81
C VAL A 244 -25.26 -11.60 3.47
N ASN A 245 -25.90 -12.01 2.39
CA ASN A 245 -25.84 -13.37 1.84
C ASN A 245 -24.72 -13.51 0.79
N TYR A 246 -24.44 -14.75 0.37
CA TYR A 246 -23.37 -15.03 -0.59
C TYR A 246 -23.59 -14.35 -1.96
N LYS A 247 -24.86 -14.20 -2.40
CA LYS A 247 -25.18 -13.52 -3.66
C LYS A 247 -24.78 -12.05 -3.60
N GLY A 248 -25.18 -11.35 -2.54
CA GLY A 248 -24.80 -9.95 -2.31
C GLY A 248 -23.29 -9.78 -2.15
N ALA A 249 -22.63 -10.66 -1.38
CA ALA A 249 -21.18 -10.62 -1.22
C ALA A 249 -20.43 -10.76 -2.56
N ILE A 250 -20.82 -11.73 -3.41
CA ILE A 250 -20.23 -11.92 -4.74
C ILE A 250 -20.51 -10.72 -5.65
N THR A 251 -21.76 -10.24 -5.71
CA THR A 251 -22.09 -9.08 -6.56
C THR A 251 -21.35 -7.83 -6.11
N GLY A 252 -21.27 -7.57 -4.81
CA GLY A 252 -20.49 -6.45 -4.26
C GLY A 252 -19.00 -6.53 -4.60
N PHE A 253 -18.40 -7.73 -4.50
CA PHE A 253 -17.03 -7.99 -4.92
C PHE A 253 -16.80 -7.68 -6.40
N VAL A 254 -17.67 -8.18 -7.28
CA VAL A 254 -17.56 -7.99 -8.73
C VAL A 254 -17.71 -6.51 -9.08
N VAL A 255 -18.73 -5.82 -8.54
CA VAL A 255 -18.94 -4.39 -8.83
C VAL A 255 -17.79 -3.53 -8.31
N SER A 256 -17.31 -3.77 -7.09
CA SER A 256 -16.12 -3.09 -6.56
C SER A 256 -14.90 -3.32 -7.46
N SER A 257 -14.69 -4.56 -7.93
CA SER A 257 -13.55 -4.89 -8.80
C SER A 257 -13.62 -4.19 -10.15
N CYS A 258 -14.79 -4.22 -10.79
CA CYS A 258 -15.00 -3.54 -12.07
C CYS A 258 -14.81 -2.03 -11.93
N PHE A 259 -15.34 -1.43 -10.86
CA PHE A 259 -15.19 0.00 -10.60
C PHE A 259 -13.72 0.38 -10.33
N SER A 260 -13.03 -0.35 -9.45
CA SER A 260 -11.61 -0.15 -9.17
C SER A 260 -10.74 -0.25 -10.43
N LEU A 261 -10.97 -1.28 -11.26
CA LEU A 261 -10.23 -1.48 -12.51
C LEU A 261 -10.53 -0.36 -13.52
N TRP A 262 -11.78 0.08 -13.62
CA TRP A 262 -12.16 1.20 -14.48
C TRP A 262 -11.44 2.49 -14.07
N ILE A 263 -11.44 2.83 -12.77
CA ILE A 263 -10.75 4.02 -12.28
C ILE A 263 -9.23 3.92 -12.49
N ALA A 264 -8.62 2.78 -12.14
CA ALA A 264 -7.19 2.58 -12.30
C ALA A 264 -6.77 2.69 -13.78
N PHE A 265 -7.49 2.02 -14.67
CA PHE A 265 -7.18 2.04 -16.10
C PHE A 265 -7.44 3.41 -16.73
N GLY A 266 -8.55 4.08 -16.37
CA GLY A 266 -8.86 5.42 -16.85
C GLY A 266 -7.82 6.46 -16.39
N SER A 267 -7.36 6.38 -15.14
CA SER A 267 -6.30 7.23 -14.61
C SER A 267 -4.93 7.00 -15.27
N LEU A 268 -4.68 5.78 -15.75
CA LEU A 268 -3.47 5.46 -16.51
C LEU A 268 -3.57 5.96 -17.96
N MET A 269 -4.76 5.86 -18.57
CA MET A 269 -5.04 6.23 -19.95
C MET A 269 -5.08 7.73 -20.23
N GLN A 270 -5.51 8.55 -19.27
CA GLN A 270 -5.51 10.02 -19.44
C GLN A 270 -4.09 10.62 -19.56
N GLY A 271 -3.06 9.77 -19.60
CA GLY A 271 -1.71 10.14 -19.24
C GLY A 271 -1.72 10.37 -17.75
N MET A 272 -0.88 9.66 -17.00
CA MET A 272 -0.69 9.99 -15.59
C MET A 272 -0.36 11.47 -15.51
N SER A 273 -1.33 12.33 -15.14
CA SER A 273 -1.15 13.79 -15.09
C SER A 273 0.18 14.03 -14.41
N SER A 274 1.14 14.57 -15.18
CA SER A 274 2.55 14.59 -14.81
C SER A 274 2.62 15.17 -13.42
N ILE A 275 3.05 14.35 -12.46
CA ILE A 275 3.04 14.74 -11.05
C ILE A 275 3.82 16.05 -10.99
N PRO A 276 3.19 17.17 -10.60
CA PRO A 276 3.86 18.46 -10.64
C PRO A 276 5.12 18.36 -9.81
N THR A 277 6.27 18.51 -10.47
CA THR A 277 7.57 18.38 -9.81
C THR A 277 7.95 19.73 -9.25
N LEU A 278 8.36 19.77 -7.98
CA LEU A 278 8.90 20.99 -7.41
C LEU A 278 10.23 21.33 -8.08
N HIS A 279 10.46 22.62 -8.33
CA HIS A 279 11.65 23.13 -8.99
C HIS A 279 12.95 22.61 -8.37
N VAL A 280 13.87 22.16 -9.23
CA VAL A 280 15.21 21.67 -8.86
C VAL A 280 16.28 22.55 -9.51
N SER A 281 17.42 22.72 -8.85
CA SER A 281 18.54 23.53 -9.38
C SER A 281 19.65 22.65 -9.95
N THR A 282 20.27 23.14 -11.02
CA THR A 282 21.53 22.59 -11.58
C THR A 282 22.68 23.61 -11.55
N SER A 283 22.47 24.77 -10.91
CA SER A 283 23.45 25.87 -10.88
C SER A 283 24.78 25.47 -10.24
N GLY A 284 24.76 24.58 -9.26
CA GLY A 284 25.94 24.05 -8.57
C GLY A 284 26.67 22.93 -9.32
N CYS A 285 26.09 22.37 -10.40
CA CYS A 285 26.63 21.18 -11.05
C CYS A 285 27.92 21.40 -11.86
N ASN A 286 28.21 22.63 -12.27
CA ASN A 286 29.40 22.96 -13.07
C ASN A 286 30.72 23.01 -12.29
N ARG A 287 30.70 22.89 -10.96
CA ARG A 287 31.91 23.05 -10.13
C ARG A 287 32.87 21.85 -10.16
N THR A 288 32.54 20.75 -10.82
CA THR A 288 33.35 19.51 -10.80
C THR A 288 34.02 19.11 -12.12
N HIS A 289 33.83 19.85 -13.22
CA HIS A 289 34.51 19.53 -14.48
C HIS A 289 35.64 20.52 -14.78
N ASN A 290 36.88 20.08 -14.56
CA ASN A 290 38.05 20.69 -15.20
C ASN A 290 37.86 20.68 -16.72
N ILE A 291 37.69 21.88 -17.29
CA ILE A 291 38.18 22.38 -18.59
C ILE A 291 38.33 21.31 -19.70
N THR A 292 37.27 21.05 -20.48
CA THR A 292 37.29 20.84 -21.97
C THR A 292 35.94 20.43 -22.57
N ALA A 293 34.90 20.14 -21.79
CA ALA A 293 33.60 19.67 -22.31
C ALA A 293 32.56 20.79 -22.55
N SER A 294 32.98 22.01 -22.89
CA SER A 294 32.09 23.18 -23.01
C SER A 294 31.38 23.34 -24.37
N LEU A 295 31.07 22.26 -25.09
CA LEU A 295 30.38 22.36 -26.40
C LEU A 295 29.22 21.39 -26.63
N LEU A 296 28.83 20.58 -25.63
CA LEU A 296 27.62 19.73 -25.73
C LEU A 296 26.69 19.91 -24.53
N THR A 297 26.51 21.15 -24.06
CA THR A 297 25.43 21.46 -23.12
C THR A 297 24.12 21.51 -23.91
N THR A 298 23.60 20.36 -24.30
CA THR A 298 22.15 20.24 -24.47
C THR A 298 21.55 20.53 -23.10
N THR A 299 21.02 21.73 -22.92
CA THR A 299 20.13 22.07 -21.82
C THR A 299 18.94 21.12 -21.85
N TYR A 300 19.09 19.96 -21.22
CA TYR A 300 17.95 19.17 -20.79
C TYR A 300 17.31 19.94 -19.65
N ARG A 301 16.38 20.83 -19.99
CA ARG A 301 15.38 21.32 -19.06
C ARG A 301 14.51 20.10 -18.75
N PRO A 302 14.54 19.48 -17.56
CA PRO A 302 13.33 18.83 -17.12
C PRO A 302 12.25 19.91 -17.20
N ASN A 303 11.13 19.62 -17.87
CA ASN A 303 9.96 20.48 -17.82
C ASN A 303 9.49 20.56 -16.37
N ALA A 304 10.12 21.43 -15.58
CA ALA A 304 9.58 21.93 -14.34
C ALA A 304 8.42 22.82 -14.79
N THR A 305 7.28 22.19 -15.05
CA THR A 305 6.03 22.90 -15.08
C THR A 305 5.92 23.55 -13.70
N GLN A 306 6.01 24.88 -13.66
CA GLN A 306 5.37 25.61 -12.59
C GLN A 306 3.97 25.00 -12.49
N ALA A 307 3.53 24.64 -11.29
CA ALA A 307 2.12 24.35 -11.07
C ALA A 307 1.37 25.49 -11.76
N PRO A 308 0.51 25.19 -12.77
CA PRO A 308 -0.24 26.23 -13.43
C PRO A 308 -0.88 27.11 -12.34
N PRO A 309 -0.97 28.44 -12.53
CA PRO A 309 -1.87 29.22 -11.70
C PRO A 309 -3.21 28.49 -11.66
N PRO A 310 -3.98 28.56 -10.56
CA PRO A 310 -5.27 27.87 -10.47
C PRO A 310 -6.21 28.49 -11.50
N ASP A 311 -6.13 28.02 -12.75
CA ASP A 311 -7.04 28.37 -13.81
C ASP A 311 -8.37 27.78 -13.40
N SER A 312 -9.28 28.69 -13.09
CA SER A 312 -10.56 28.48 -12.44
C SER A 312 -11.60 27.79 -13.34
N SER A 313 -11.20 26.79 -14.14
CA SER A 313 -12.11 26.02 -14.97
C SER A 313 -11.56 24.67 -15.47
N GLU A 314 -10.63 24.02 -14.77
CA GLU A 314 -10.45 22.58 -14.98
C GLU A 314 -11.57 21.84 -14.26
N SER A 315 -12.52 21.32 -15.05
CA SER A 315 -13.53 20.38 -14.59
C SER A 315 -12.82 19.12 -14.11
N ASN A 316 -12.55 19.03 -12.80
CA ASN A 316 -12.01 17.81 -12.17
C ASN A 316 -12.82 16.60 -12.65
N THR A 317 -12.15 15.67 -13.31
CA THR A 317 -12.78 14.44 -13.78
C THR A 317 -12.73 13.36 -12.70
N ILE A 318 -13.48 12.28 -12.86
CA ILE A 318 -13.46 11.15 -11.91
C ILE A 318 -12.08 10.48 -11.80
N TYR A 319 -11.23 10.67 -12.81
CA TYR A 319 -9.88 10.10 -12.89
C TYR A 319 -8.82 10.95 -12.17
N ASP A 320 -9.17 12.20 -11.80
CA ASP A 320 -8.31 13.09 -11.00
C ASP A 320 -8.44 12.83 -9.50
N ILE A 321 -9.37 11.95 -9.09
CA ILE A 321 -9.50 11.51 -7.70
C ILE A 321 -8.20 10.83 -7.28
N SER A 322 -7.66 11.24 -6.13
CA SER A 322 -6.44 10.65 -5.59
C SER A 322 -6.57 9.14 -5.45
N GLU A 323 -5.49 8.43 -5.78
CA GLU A 323 -5.34 6.98 -5.60
C GLU A 323 -5.66 6.51 -4.17
N PHE A 324 -5.55 7.41 -3.20
CA PHE A 324 -5.86 7.18 -1.79
C PHE A 324 -7.36 7.07 -1.50
N TYR A 325 -8.20 7.77 -2.25
CA TYR A 325 -9.66 7.76 -2.07
C TYR A 325 -10.36 6.76 -3.00
N SER A 326 -9.78 6.49 -4.18
CA SER A 326 -10.39 5.61 -5.18
C SER A 326 -10.74 4.22 -4.62
N GLY A 327 -9.86 3.62 -3.80
CA GLY A 327 -10.14 2.32 -3.20
C GLY A 327 -11.24 2.32 -2.16
N ILE A 328 -11.36 3.39 -1.38
CA ILE A 328 -12.43 3.52 -0.40
C ILE A 328 -13.76 3.75 -1.10
N LEU A 329 -13.78 4.50 -2.19
CA LEU A 329 -14.96 4.62 -3.03
C LEU A 329 -15.40 3.26 -3.58
N SER A 330 -14.45 2.44 -4.08
CA SER A 330 -14.73 1.07 -4.51
C SER A 330 -15.28 0.20 -3.38
N LEU A 331 -14.67 0.27 -2.19
CA LEU A 331 -15.14 -0.45 -1.00
C LEU A 331 -16.57 -0.05 -0.61
N ILE A 332 -16.85 1.25 -0.51
CA ILE A 332 -18.18 1.77 -0.16
C ILE A 332 -19.21 1.32 -1.19
N LEU A 333 -18.89 1.46 -2.48
CA LEU A 333 -19.77 1.01 -3.56
C LEU A 333 -20.05 -0.50 -3.46
N GLY A 334 -19.01 -1.31 -3.27
CA GLY A 334 -19.12 -2.75 -3.11
C GLY A 334 -19.99 -3.15 -1.91
N LEU A 335 -19.81 -2.48 -0.76
CA LEU A 335 -20.64 -2.70 0.42
C LEU A 335 -22.09 -2.31 0.17
N LEU A 336 -22.35 -1.15 -0.43
CA LEU A 336 -23.71 -0.70 -0.74
C LEU A 336 -24.43 -1.72 -1.64
N VAL A 337 -23.78 -2.16 -2.71
CA VAL A 337 -24.31 -3.18 -3.62
C VAL A 337 -24.54 -4.51 -2.89
N ALA A 338 -23.59 -4.96 -2.06
CA ALA A 338 -23.74 -6.20 -1.32
C ALA A 338 -24.97 -6.17 -0.40
N ASN A 339 -25.19 -5.06 0.30
CA ASN A 339 -26.36 -4.88 1.17
C ASN A 339 -27.66 -4.86 0.38
N ILE A 340 -27.74 -4.06 -0.68
CA ILE A 340 -28.93 -3.93 -1.52
C ILE A 340 -29.32 -5.29 -2.10
N ILE A 341 -28.37 -5.99 -2.71
CA ILE A 341 -28.64 -7.30 -3.33
C ILE A 341 -29.05 -8.32 -2.29
N SER A 342 -28.45 -8.34 -1.10
CA SER A 342 -28.87 -9.26 -0.04
C SER A 342 -30.27 -8.97 0.50
N ILE A 343 -30.70 -7.70 0.55
CA ILE A 343 -32.07 -7.34 0.90
C ILE A 343 -33.05 -7.91 -0.14
N PHE A 344 -32.76 -7.78 -1.43
CA PHE A 344 -33.64 -8.27 -2.50
C PHE A 344 -33.60 -9.78 -2.71
N THR A 345 -32.47 -10.44 -2.45
CA THR A 345 -32.28 -11.87 -2.70
C THR A 345 -32.52 -12.74 -1.45
N GLY A 346 -32.86 -12.13 -0.33
CA GLY A 346 -33.16 -12.79 0.95
C GLY A 346 -31.98 -12.74 1.91
N VAL A 347 -32.17 -12.09 3.05
CA VAL A 347 -31.14 -11.94 4.09
C VAL A 347 -30.83 -13.26 4.81
N VAL A 348 -29.61 -13.37 5.36
CA VAL A 348 -29.16 -14.57 6.09
C VAL A 348 -29.95 -14.76 7.39
N ASN A 349 -30.41 -15.97 7.69
CA ASN A 349 -31.09 -16.27 8.94
C ASN A 349 -30.11 -16.16 10.13
N PRO A 350 -30.41 -15.36 11.17
CA PRO A 350 -29.52 -15.21 12.33
C PRO A 350 -29.16 -16.51 13.05
N GLN A 351 -30.01 -17.55 12.96
CA GLN A 351 -29.74 -18.86 13.57
C GLN A 351 -28.62 -19.65 12.86
N THR A 352 -28.34 -19.31 11.60
CA THR A 352 -27.30 -19.97 10.79
C THR A 352 -25.94 -19.29 10.90
N LEU A 353 -25.88 -18.15 11.62
CA LEU A 353 -24.63 -17.41 11.80
C LEU A 353 -23.67 -18.20 12.70
N ARG A 354 -22.45 -18.41 12.20
CA ARG A 354 -21.37 -18.99 13.00
C ARG A 354 -20.90 -17.98 14.04
N THR A 355 -20.95 -18.37 15.30
CA THR A 355 -20.44 -17.57 16.43
C THR A 355 -18.96 -17.26 16.26
N GLY A 356 -18.57 -16.01 16.45
CA GLY A 356 -17.17 -15.56 16.41
C GLY A 356 -16.65 -15.16 15.02
N VAL A 357 -17.48 -15.21 13.97
CA VAL A 357 -17.12 -14.75 12.62
C VAL A 357 -17.59 -13.30 12.38
N VAL A 358 -18.72 -12.93 12.97
CA VAL A 358 -19.31 -11.59 12.91
C VAL A 358 -18.86 -10.79 14.13
N ALA A 359 -18.70 -9.47 13.97
CA ALA A 359 -18.50 -8.56 15.09
C ALA A 359 -19.65 -8.72 16.13
N PRO A 360 -19.35 -8.97 17.42
CA PRO A 360 -20.38 -9.26 18.43
C PRO A 360 -21.47 -8.19 18.54
N GLN A 361 -21.11 -6.92 18.34
CA GLN A 361 -22.04 -5.79 18.35
C GLN A 361 -23.04 -5.87 17.18
N CYS A 362 -22.56 -6.17 15.98
CA CYS A 362 -23.38 -6.32 14.79
C CYS A 362 -24.29 -7.55 14.88
N GLU A 363 -23.78 -8.66 15.41
CA GLU A 363 -24.56 -9.89 15.62
C GLU A 363 -25.73 -9.64 16.59
N ARG A 364 -25.45 -9.01 17.75
CA ARG A 364 -26.47 -8.65 18.74
C ARG A 364 -27.54 -7.72 18.15
N PHE A 365 -27.10 -6.68 17.44
CA PHE A 365 -28.00 -5.74 16.79
C PHE A 365 -28.90 -6.44 15.76
N TYR A 366 -28.34 -7.33 14.95
CA TYR A 366 -29.10 -8.05 13.93
C TYR A 366 -30.09 -9.05 14.53
N LYS A 367 -29.71 -9.79 15.56
CA LYS A 367 -30.63 -10.67 16.30
C LYS A 367 -31.79 -9.88 16.89
N TYR A 368 -31.52 -8.72 17.50
CA TYR A 368 -32.56 -7.83 18.02
C TYR A 368 -33.49 -7.32 16.91
N LEU A 369 -32.93 -6.85 15.79
CA LEU A 369 -33.71 -6.34 14.66
C LEU A 369 -34.59 -7.44 14.04
N TRP A 370 -34.03 -8.63 13.85
CA TRP A 370 -34.74 -9.80 13.35
C TRP A 370 -35.93 -10.17 14.24
N LEU A 371 -35.77 -10.08 15.57
CA LEU A 371 -36.86 -10.29 16.50
C LEU A 371 -37.89 -9.19 16.43
N LYS A 372 -37.50 -7.93 16.28
CA LYS A 372 -38.50 -6.87 16.20
C LYS A 372 -39.35 -6.98 14.92
N ILE A 373 -38.73 -7.43 13.83
CA ILE A 373 -39.39 -7.60 12.53
C ILE A 373 -40.24 -8.88 12.48
N ASN A 374 -39.74 -9.99 13.04
CA ASN A 374 -40.40 -11.31 12.96
C ASN A 374 -41.09 -11.76 14.27
N GLY A 375 -40.91 -11.03 15.36
CA GLY A 375 -41.25 -11.40 16.74
C GLY A 375 -42.60 -10.93 17.23
N GLU A 376 -43.61 -10.93 16.35
CA GLU A 376 -44.95 -11.37 16.77
C GLU A 376 -45.11 -12.91 16.68
N ARG A 377 -44.07 -13.68 16.28
CA ARG A 377 -44.20 -15.14 16.03
C ARG A 377 -43.29 -16.12 16.77
N ASN A 378 -42.35 -15.74 17.66
CA ASN A 378 -41.47 -16.78 18.26
C ASN A 378 -40.93 -16.50 19.69
N PRO A 379 -41.42 -17.21 20.74
CA PRO A 379 -41.10 -16.96 22.14
C PRO A 379 -39.73 -17.46 22.63
N HIS A 380 -39.00 -18.29 21.86
CA HIS A 380 -37.74 -18.89 22.32
C HIS A 380 -36.57 -17.90 22.43
N ILE A 381 -36.55 -16.86 21.60
CA ILE A 381 -35.41 -15.94 21.51
C ILE A 381 -35.46 -14.85 22.59
N GLN A 382 -36.63 -14.60 23.18
CA GLN A 382 -36.81 -13.65 24.28
C GLN A 382 -36.05 -14.09 25.55
N LYS A 383 -35.81 -15.39 25.73
CA LYS A 383 -35.10 -15.92 26.91
C LYS A 383 -33.58 -15.75 26.87
N GLU A 384 -32.94 -15.76 25.69
CA GLU A 384 -31.46 -15.61 25.58
C GLU A 384 -30.95 -14.19 25.84
N ILE A 385 -31.79 -13.18 25.61
CA ILE A 385 -31.45 -11.78 25.88
C ILE A 385 -31.58 -11.48 27.37
N ILE A 386 -32.59 -12.03 28.04
CA ILE A 386 -32.84 -11.82 29.48
C ILE A 386 -31.78 -12.52 30.34
N SER A 387 -31.17 -13.61 29.87
CA SER A 387 -30.11 -14.30 30.61
C SER A 387 -28.72 -13.64 30.48
N ASN A 388 -28.57 -12.65 29.60
CA ASN A 388 -27.29 -11.97 29.31
C ASN A 388 -27.35 -10.44 29.53
N SER A 389 -28.46 -9.92 30.05
CA SER A 389 -28.57 -8.60 30.69
C SER A 389 -28.31 -8.73 32.17
#